data_AF-A0A5C4L2Q9-F1
#
_entry.id   AF-A0A5C4L2Q9-F1
#
_cell.length_a   1.000
_cell.length_b   1.000
_cell.length_c   1.000
_cell.angle_alpha   90.00
_cell.angle_beta   90.00
_cell.angle_gamma   90.00
#
_symmetry.space_group_name_H-M   'P 1'
#
loop_
_entity.id
_entity.type
_entity.pdbx_description
1 polymer ?
#
loop_
_entity_poly.entity_id
_entity_poly.type
_entity_poly.pdbx_seq_one_letter_code
_entity_poly.pdbx_strand_id
1 'polypeptide(L)'
;MQLSFRTLSIITSLLCFVLALAWGFFPQVLLAIWSIEYSFAAGFVARRSAVLFAALGVMFYLVRSAPPSLGRNALSNGFIVGCFGLAVLGFGEWLNGHAGPGILLAVLVEFALGLGFVQARRVTVELGETVS
;
A
#
# COMPACT_ATOMS: atom_id res chain seq x y z
N MET A 1 18.51 -4.02 -10.60
CA MET A 1 17.84 -2.89 -11.29
C MET A 1 17.28 -1.96 -10.23
N GLN A 2 17.80 -0.73 -10.12
CA GLN A 2 17.30 0.21 -9.11
C GLN A 2 15.93 0.75 -9.54
N LEU A 3 14.87 0.43 -8.78
CA LEU A 3 13.54 0.97 -9.06
C LEU A 3 13.54 2.47 -8.75
N SER A 4 13.33 3.29 -9.78
CA SER A 4 13.17 4.73 -9.61
C SER A 4 11.93 5.01 -8.76
N PHE A 5 12.04 5.96 -7.83
CA PHE A 5 10.92 6.42 -7.01
C PHE A 5 9.70 6.82 -7.83
N ARG A 6 9.92 7.38 -9.03
CA ARG A 6 8.85 7.73 -9.97
C ARG A 6 8.06 6.50 -10.40
N THR A 7 8.76 5.44 -10.80
CA THR A 7 8.13 4.17 -11.20
C THR A 7 7.37 3.55 -10.04
N LEU A 8 7.99 3.52 -8.86
CA LEU A 8 7.37 2.97 -7.66
C LEU A 8 6.10 3.75 -7.25
N SER A 9 6.15 5.08 -7.32
CA SER A 9 5.00 5.94 -7.01
C SER A 9 3.86 5.77 -8.02
N ILE A 10 4.17 5.60 -9.32
CA ILE A 10 3.16 5.34 -10.35
C ILE A 10 2.50 3.97 -10.12
N ILE A 11 3.30 2.93 -9.87
CA ILE A 11 2.78 1.58 -9.58
C ILE A 11 1.89 1.61 -8.34
N THR A 12 2.35 2.25 -7.27
CA THR A 12 1.59 2.38 -6.02
C THR A 12 0.31 3.17 -6.22
N SER A 13 0.36 4.27 -6.97
CA SER A 13 -0.81 5.08 -7.31
C SER A 13 -1.85 4.27 -8.07
N LEU A 14 -1.44 3.54 -9.12
CA LEU A 14 -2.32 2.68 -9.90
C LEU A 14 -2.93 1.57 -9.03
N LEU A 15 -2.12 0.91 -8.20
CA LEU A 15 -2.61 -0.12 -7.29
C LEU A 15 -3.64 0.45 -6.31
N CYS A 16 -3.37 1.60 -5.71
CA CYS A 16 -4.30 2.28 -4.81
C CYS A 16 -5.62 2.65 -5.51
N PHE A 17 -5.59 3.08 -6.77
CA PHE A 17 -6.82 3.33 -7.54
C PHE A 17 -7.58 2.04 -7.85
N VAL A 18 -6.90 0.96 -8.24
CA VAL A 18 -7.53 -0.35 -8.46
C VAL A 18 -8.18 -0.85 -7.17
N LEU A 19 -7.48 -0.76 -6.05
CA LEU A 19 -8.02 -1.13 -4.73
C LEU A 19 -9.21 -0.26 -4.34
N ALA A 20 -9.16 1.05 -4.59
CA ALA A 20 -10.28 1.96 -4.32
C ALA A 20 -11.54 1.56 -5.13
N LEU A 21 -11.37 1.23 -6.41
CA LEU A 21 -12.49 0.76 -7.23
C LEU A 21 -13.01 -0.60 -6.75
N ALA A 22 -12.11 -1.54 -6.49
CA ALA A 22 -12.49 -2.87 -6.04
C ALA A 22 -13.21 -2.83 -4.68
N TRP A 23 -12.71 -2.08 -3.70
CA TRP A 23 -13.36 -1.91 -2.39
C TRP A 23 -14.65 -1.08 -2.44
N GLY A 24 -14.74 -0.11 -3.35
CA GLY A 24 -15.92 0.73 -3.51
C GLY A 24 -17.10 -0.01 -4.14
N PHE A 25 -16.84 -0.76 -5.22
CA PHE A 25 -17.89 -1.39 -6.03
C PHE A 25 -18.10 -2.88 -5.72
N PHE A 26 -17.03 -3.61 -5.39
CA PHE A 26 -17.07 -5.07 -5.23
C PHE A 26 -16.37 -5.56 -3.94
N PRO A 27 -16.70 -5.00 -2.75
CA PRO A 27 -16.08 -5.42 -1.49
C PRO A 27 -16.29 -6.91 -1.20
N GLN A 28 -17.40 -7.49 -1.65
CA GLN A 28 -17.71 -8.92 -1.49
C GLN A 28 -16.69 -9.84 -2.18
N VAL A 29 -16.13 -9.41 -3.33
CA VAL A 29 -15.16 -10.23 -4.07
C VAL A 29 -13.83 -10.29 -3.33
N LEU A 30 -13.37 -9.15 -2.80
CA LEU A 30 -12.15 -9.08 -2.00
C LEU A 30 -12.27 -9.90 -0.71
N LEU A 31 -13.39 -9.77 0.01
CA LEU A 31 -13.62 -10.55 1.23
C LEU A 31 -13.69 -12.05 0.94
N ALA A 32 -14.29 -12.46 -0.19
CA ALA A 32 -14.32 -13.86 -0.61
C ALA A 32 -12.92 -14.43 -0.89
N ILE A 33 -12.01 -13.63 -1.48
CA ILE A 33 -10.60 -14.04 -1.68
C ILE A 33 -9.94 -14.36 -0.33
N TRP A 34 -10.30 -13.61 0.72
CA TRP A 34 -9.81 -13.82 2.08
C TRP A 34 -10.63 -14.85 2.86
N SER A 35 -11.57 -15.55 2.22
CA SER A 35 -12.49 -16.49 2.88
C SER A 35 -13.27 -15.86 4.06
N ILE A 36 -13.54 -14.56 3.98
CA ILE A 36 -14.35 -13.83 4.96
C ILE A 36 -15.75 -13.63 4.38
N GLU A 37 -16.78 -13.99 5.17
CA GLU A 37 -18.16 -13.75 4.77
C GLU A 37 -18.47 -12.24 4.73
N TYR A 38 -19.16 -11.83 3.68
CA TYR A 38 -19.62 -10.45 3.55
C TYR A 38 -20.69 -10.15 4.60
N SER A 39 -20.45 -9.15 5.44
CA SER A 39 -21.45 -8.57 6.33
C SER A 39 -21.70 -7.10 5.97
N PHE A 40 -22.86 -6.56 6.37
CA PHE A 40 -23.17 -5.15 6.13
C PHE A 40 -22.15 -4.21 6.79
N ALA A 41 -21.65 -4.57 7.98
CA ALA A 41 -20.61 -3.84 8.68
C ALA A 41 -19.27 -3.86 7.92
N ALA A 42 -18.84 -5.04 7.44
CA ALA A 42 -17.61 -5.18 6.66
C ALA A 42 -17.70 -4.38 5.34
N GLY A 43 -18.83 -4.45 4.64
CA GLY A 43 -19.08 -3.66 3.43
C GLY A 43 -19.09 -2.15 3.66
N PHE A 44 -19.66 -1.69 4.78
CA PHE A 44 -19.65 -0.27 5.14
C PHE A 44 -18.23 0.24 5.39
N VAL A 45 -17.43 -0.49 6.19
CA VAL A 45 -16.03 -0.13 6.47
C VAL A 45 -15.19 -0.19 5.19
N ALA A 46 -15.36 -1.24 4.39
CA ALA A 46 -14.69 -1.41 3.10
C ALA A 46 -14.86 -0.20 2.17
N ARG A 47 -16.11 0.27 1.97
CA ARG A 47 -16.38 1.43 1.09
C ARG A 47 -15.77 2.73 1.61
N ARG A 48 -15.68 2.90 2.94
CA ARG A 48 -14.99 4.06 3.53
C ARG A 48 -13.48 3.96 3.32
N SER A 49 -12.91 2.77 3.52
CA SER A 49 -11.50 2.50 3.27
C SER A 49 -11.13 2.68 1.80
N ALA A 50 -12.04 2.41 0.86
CA ALA A 50 -11.85 2.66 -0.56
C ALA A 50 -11.45 4.12 -0.86
N VAL A 51 -12.09 5.08 -0.19
CA VAL A 51 -11.78 6.52 -0.35
C VAL A 51 -10.39 6.84 0.19
N LEU A 52 -9.94 6.18 1.26
CA LEU A 52 -8.58 6.34 1.78
C LEU A 52 -7.54 5.84 0.77
N PHE A 53 -7.79 4.70 0.13
CA PHE A 53 -6.93 4.22 -0.96
C PHE A 53 -6.93 5.18 -2.15
N ALA A 54 -8.08 5.74 -2.53
CA ALA A 54 -8.13 6.76 -3.60
C ALA A 54 -7.29 8.00 -3.24
N ALA A 55 -7.37 8.47 -2.00
CA ALA A 55 -6.58 9.59 -1.52
C ALA A 55 -5.07 9.30 -1.56
N LEU A 56 -4.65 8.12 -1.11
CA LEU A 56 -3.25 7.66 -1.24
C LEU A 56 -2.82 7.60 -2.72
N GLY A 57 -3.69 7.10 -3.59
CA GLY A 57 -3.48 7.05 -5.03
C GLY A 57 -3.19 8.43 -5.63
N VAL A 58 -3.98 9.43 -5.25
CA VAL A 58 -3.78 10.84 -5.65
C VAL A 58 -2.46 11.40 -5.09
N MET A 59 -2.17 11.19 -3.80
CA MET A 59 -0.93 11.66 -3.17
C MET A 59 0.31 11.11 -3.88
N PHE A 60 0.34 9.79 -4.16
CA PHE A 60 1.44 9.15 -4.89
C PHE A 60 1.51 9.56 -6.35
N TYR A 61 0.37 9.82 -6.99
CA TYR A 61 0.37 10.38 -8.34
C TYR A 61 1.04 11.76 -8.33
N LEU A 62 0.64 12.67 -7.43
CA LEU A 62 1.17 14.03 -7.39
C LEU A 62 2.66 14.09 -7.02
N VAL A 63 3.11 13.24 -6.09
CA VAL A 63 4.52 13.23 -5.63
C VAL A 63 5.49 12.61 -6.66
N ARG A 64 5.00 11.94 -7.71
CA ARG A 64 5.81 11.10 -8.61
C ARG A 64 6.98 11.83 -9.29
N SER A 65 6.85 13.14 -9.50
CA SER A 65 7.86 14.00 -10.13
C SER A 65 8.51 14.97 -9.14
N ALA A 66 8.22 14.86 -7.84
CA ALA A 66 8.83 15.71 -6.84
C ALA A 66 10.31 15.33 -6.64
N PRO A 67 11.21 16.33 -6.55
CA PRO A 67 12.61 16.07 -6.21
C PRO A 67 12.74 15.49 -4.79
N PRO A 68 13.90 14.90 -4.44
CA PRO A 68 14.21 14.50 -3.07
C PRO A 68 13.91 15.65 -2.11
N SER A 69 12.94 15.45 -1.22
CA SER A 69 12.44 16.48 -0.31
C SER A 69 11.88 15.86 0.95
N LEU A 70 11.79 16.65 2.03
CA LEU A 70 11.21 16.20 3.30
C LEU A 70 9.77 15.69 3.12
N GLY A 71 8.96 16.33 2.27
CA GLY A 71 7.59 15.89 1.97
C GLY A 71 7.54 14.53 1.29
N ARG A 72 8.42 14.28 0.31
CA ARG A 72 8.56 12.96 -0.34
C ARG A 72 8.94 11.87 0.67
N ASN A 73 9.87 12.18 1.58
CA ASN A 73 10.33 11.24 2.61
C ASN A 73 9.24 10.96 3.65
N ALA A 74 8.51 11.99 4.11
CA ALA A 74 7.41 11.83 5.05
C ALA A 74 6.30 10.94 4.48
N LEU A 75 5.89 11.18 3.23
CA LEU A 75 4.90 10.35 2.54
C LEU A 75 5.37 8.90 2.38
N SER A 76 6.65 8.70 1.97
CA SER A 76 7.23 7.36 1.85
C SER A 76 7.29 6.64 3.20
N ASN A 77 7.70 7.31 4.27
CA ASN A 77 7.79 6.72 5.60
C ASN A 77 6.40 6.36 6.14
N GLY A 78 5.42 7.24 5.99
CA GLY A 78 4.04 6.96 6.39
C GLY A 78 3.48 5.74 5.65
N PHE A 79 3.77 5.62 4.35
CA PHE A 79 3.34 4.47 3.57
C PHE A 79 4.07 3.18 3.95
N ILE A 80 5.38 3.23 4.21
CA ILE A 80 6.15 2.08 4.70
C ILE A 80 5.57 1.56 6.02
N VAL A 81 5.28 2.46 6.98
CA VAL A 81 4.67 2.10 8.26
C VAL A 81 3.27 1.53 8.05
N GLY A 82 2.47 2.12 7.16
CA GLY A 82 1.15 1.60 6.79
C GLY A 82 1.21 0.18 6.23
N CYS A 83 2.07 -0.07 5.25
CA CYS A 83 2.25 -1.39 4.65
C CYS A 83 2.71 -2.44 5.67
N PHE A 84 3.72 -2.12 6.51
CA PHE A 84 4.16 -3.07 7.52
C PHE A 84 3.11 -3.30 8.61
N GLY A 85 2.38 -2.26 9.01
CA GLY A 85 1.29 -2.38 9.97
C GLY A 85 0.18 -3.29 9.44
N LEU A 86 -0.25 -3.10 8.20
CA LEU A 86 -1.24 -3.96 7.55
C LEU A 86 -0.73 -5.39 7.38
N ALA A 87 0.53 -5.58 6.99
CA ALA A 87 1.13 -6.91 6.83
C ALA A 87 1.15 -7.68 8.16
N VAL A 88 1.50 -7.01 9.27
CA VAL A 88 1.47 -7.61 10.61
C VAL A 88 0.04 -7.97 11.02
N LEU A 89 -0.94 -7.08 10.79
CA LEU A 89 -2.34 -7.36 11.08
C LEU A 89 -2.88 -8.52 10.24
N GLY A 90 -2.64 -8.51 8.92
CA GLY A 90 -3.12 -9.57 8.02
C GLY A 90 -2.50 -10.93 8.34
N PHE A 91 -1.22 -10.96 8.72
CA PHE A 91 -0.59 -12.18 9.20
C PHE A 91 -1.17 -12.64 10.56
N GLY A 92 -1.45 -11.70 11.47
CA GLY A 92 -2.10 -11.99 12.75
C GLY A 92 -3.51 -12.57 12.59
N GLU A 93 -4.34 -11.99 11.72
CA GLU A 93 -5.69 -12.49 11.42
C GLU A 93 -5.67 -13.88 10.78
N TRP A 94 -4.65 -14.17 9.96
CA TRP A 94 -4.44 -15.52 9.42
C TRP A 94 -4.07 -16.53 10.51
N LEU A 95 -3.13 -16.18 11.41
CA LEU A 95 -2.73 -17.06 12.53
C LEU A 95 -3.88 -17.34 13.50
N ASN A 96 -4.78 -16.37 13.69
CA ASN A 96 -5.98 -16.53 14.52
C ASN A 96 -7.12 -17.31 13.81
N GLY A 97 -6.97 -17.63 12.51
CA GLY A 97 -7.98 -18.35 11.73
C GLY A 97 -9.20 -17.51 11.35
N HIS A 98 -9.17 -16.19 11.53
CA HIS A 98 -10.25 -15.29 11.13
C HIS A 98 -10.25 -14.98 9.64
N ALA A 99 -9.10 -15.11 8.99
CA ALA A 99 -8.92 -14.91 7.55
C ALA A 99 -8.30 -16.15 6.91
N GLY A 100 -8.80 -16.51 5.73
CA GLY A 100 -8.25 -17.58 4.92
C GLY A 100 -6.88 -17.21 4.30
N PRO A 101 -6.19 -18.19 3.69
CA PRO A 101 -4.84 -18.00 3.15
C PRO A 101 -4.72 -16.88 2.10
N GLY A 102 -5.82 -16.47 1.46
CA GLY A 102 -5.82 -15.38 0.49
C GLY A 102 -5.38 -14.03 1.06
N ILE A 103 -5.46 -13.81 2.38
CA ILE A 103 -4.92 -12.59 3.00
C ILE A 103 -3.39 -12.51 2.87
N LEU A 104 -2.70 -13.66 2.77
CA LEU A 104 -1.24 -13.70 2.59
C LEU A 104 -0.81 -13.08 1.25
N LEU A 105 -1.68 -13.07 0.24
CA LEU A 105 -1.40 -12.34 -1.00
C LEU A 105 -1.33 -10.83 -0.74
N ALA A 106 -2.23 -10.29 0.09
CA ALA A 106 -2.21 -8.88 0.47
C ALA A 106 -0.95 -8.57 1.30
N VAL A 107 -0.64 -9.40 2.30
CA VAL A 107 0.57 -9.30 3.12
C VAL A 107 1.83 -9.28 2.25
N LEU A 108 1.91 -10.14 1.23
CA LEU A 108 3.06 -10.20 0.33
C LEU A 108 3.20 -8.93 -0.51
N VAL A 109 2.09 -8.39 -1.03
CA VAL A 109 2.09 -7.13 -1.79
C VAL A 109 2.49 -5.95 -0.89
N GLU A 110 1.96 -5.89 0.33
CA GLU A 110 2.30 -4.86 1.32
C GLU A 110 3.77 -4.92 1.70
N PHE A 111 4.31 -6.12 1.92
CA PHE A 111 5.73 -6.30 2.22
C PHE A 111 6.62 -5.91 1.03
N ALA A 112 6.26 -6.32 -0.19
CA ALA A 112 7.00 -5.96 -1.39
C ALA A 112 7.02 -4.45 -1.64
N LEU A 113 5.88 -3.76 -1.44
CA LEU A 113 5.79 -2.31 -1.57
C LEU A 113 6.56 -1.58 -0.47
N GLY A 114 6.41 -2.01 0.79
CA GLY A 114 7.16 -1.46 1.92
C GLY A 114 8.67 -1.56 1.70
N LEU A 115 9.17 -2.73 1.30
CA LEU A 115 10.57 -2.93 0.93
C LEU A 115 10.97 -2.10 -0.29
N GLY A 116 10.11 -1.99 -1.30
CA GLY A 116 10.34 -1.16 -2.49
C GLY A 116 10.60 0.31 -2.14
N PHE A 117 9.80 0.88 -1.24
CA PHE A 117 9.99 2.26 -0.78
C PHE A 117 11.21 2.41 0.13
N VAL A 118 11.51 1.42 0.98
CA VAL A 118 12.75 1.41 1.77
C VAL A 118 13.98 1.42 0.86
N GLN A 119 13.99 0.61 -0.20
CA GLN A 119 15.09 0.55 -1.16
C GLN A 119 15.21 1.86 -1.97
N ALA A 120 14.10 2.39 -2.49
CA ALA A 120 14.09 3.66 -3.22
C ALA A 120 14.60 4.83 -2.36
N ARG A 121 14.38 4.77 -1.04
CA ARG A 121 14.94 5.73 -0.09
C ARG A 121 16.45 5.58 0.06
N ARG A 122 16.97 4.36 0.29
CA ARG A 122 18.43 4.12 0.46
C ARG A 122 19.24 4.70 -0.71
N VAL A 123 18.78 4.44 -1.94
CA VAL A 123 19.40 4.99 -3.16
C VAL A 123 19.39 6.52 -3.19
N THR A 124 18.32 7.15 -2.68
CA THR A 124 18.23 8.62 -2.66
C THR A 124 19.15 9.25 -1.61
N VAL A 125 19.38 8.57 -0.47
CA VAL A 125 20.32 9.03 0.58
C VAL A 125 21.77 8.88 0.11
N GLU A 126 22.14 7.72 -0.45
CA GLU A 126 23.49 7.49 -0.97
C GLU A 126 23.88 8.52 -2.06
N LEU A 127 22.96 8.85 -2.97
CA LEU A 127 23.21 9.86 -4.00
C LEU A 127 23.39 11.27 -3.42
N GLY A 128 22.74 11.57 -2.29
CA GLY A 128 22.87 12.85 -1.59
C GLY A 128 24.22 13.01 -0.89
N GLU A 129 24.76 11.93 -0.33
CA GLU A 129 26.09 11.91 0.31
C GLU A 129 27.24 11.96 -0.71
N THR A 130 27.04 11.46 -1.94
CA THR A 130 28.09 11.51 -2.99
C THR A 130 28.21 12.87 -3.70
N VAL A 131 27.25 13.78 -3.50
CA VAL A 131 27.19 15.08 -4.19
C VAL A 131 27.50 16.26 -3.24
N SER A 132 27.66 15.98 -1.93
CA SER A 132 28.13 16.94 -0.91
C SER A 132 29.62 16.82 -0.68
#